data_AF-A0A496R432-F1
#
_entry.id   AF-A0A496R432-F1
#
_cell.length_a   1.000
_cell.length_b   1.000
_cell.length_c   1.000
_cell.angle_alpha   90.00
_cell.angle_beta   90.00
_cell.angle_gamma   90.00
#
_symmetry.space_group_name_H-M   'P 1'
#
loop_
_entity.id
_entity.type
_entity.pdbx_description
1 polymer ?
#
loop_
_entity_poly.entity_id
_entity_poly.type
_entity_poly.pdbx_seq_one_letter_code
_entity_poly.pdbx_strand_id
1 'polypeptide(L)'
;FAEIVHDKNGFPVELWPIHPDKIRIQRNSRKELEYVYTPTGDIIPAWKMLHIRGYGSDGIIGYSMITLARESLGLTAAAEEFGARFFGNGTNIGGFLKHGSRLNDAAYERLKNEMNAKYKGLQKSHGMIILEEGMEFQKIGVTPEDSQFLETRKFQVSEIARWFRLPPHLIGDLEKATFSNIEHQGLEAVQYSWIPRVTRWEHEIKSKLLFNPYSDSNVFIKFSLEGLLRGDHKARADFYHMAIQDGWMNADEVRALEDLPPQPEGQGEIYYMPMNMINKKESVISSGTSAGDRSSVKRIENRSVENRVNPEKIIAGRRKIADRYRPKIREAAGKIIKDQSEFVRKAIEDYLDEDEQFFRNFVLSGLDGHKRAVKGGMAPVVTSLAFDLYPLAQEELGDEEGIPDSYQVFINEYLDAFTLRHLSRNKNQVRSIIDDPEVDTRDALEEMLAEWEEKKPERIEKEETTRARSAFTKAAYVALGVSKLRWVTNGKSCPYCNAIDGAVIEIHSNFFNKGDEFQPEEAGSKLVFQSNIGHPPAHPGCDCDVIATS
;
A
#
# COMPACT_ATOMS: atom_id res chain seq x y z
N PHE A 1 30.65 -19.49 6.66
CA PHE A 1 31.40 -20.61 6.07
C PHE A 1 30.86 -21.90 6.65
N ALA A 2 30.90 -23.00 5.91
CA ALA A 2 30.69 -24.33 6.48
C ALA A 2 31.60 -25.35 5.81
N GLU A 3 32.21 -26.22 6.60
CA GLU A 3 32.94 -27.37 6.06
C GLU A 3 31.95 -28.46 5.65
N ILE A 4 32.18 -29.04 4.49
CA ILE A 4 31.34 -30.07 3.88
C ILE A 4 31.99 -31.43 4.12
N VAL A 5 31.33 -32.26 4.92
CA VAL A 5 31.72 -33.65 5.15
C VAL A 5 31.06 -34.49 4.07
N HIS A 6 31.86 -35.30 3.38
CA HIS A 6 31.39 -36.20 2.33
C HIS A 6 31.48 -37.65 2.78
N ASP A 7 30.57 -38.50 2.31
CA ASP A 7 30.65 -39.94 2.49
C ASP A 7 31.73 -40.58 1.58
N LYS A 8 31.85 -41.91 1.63
CA LYS A 8 32.81 -42.67 0.81
C LYS A 8 32.51 -42.59 -0.70
N ASN A 9 31.28 -42.24 -1.08
CA ASN A 9 30.83 -42.12 -2.45
C ASN A 9 30.89 -40.67 -2.96
N GLY A 10 31.34 -39.72 -2.12
CA GLY A 10 31.46 -38.31 -2.47
C GLY A 10 30.16 -37.51 -2.33
N PHE A 11 29.14 -38.03 -1.65
CA PHE A 11 27.92 -37.27 -1.34
C PHE A 11 28.10 -36.43 -0.07
N PRO A 12 27.68 -35.15 -0.07
CA PRO A 12 27.70 -34.33 1.13
C PRO A 12 26.69 -34.88 2.16
N VAL A 13 27.16 -35.19 3.36
CA VAL A 13 26.34 -35.74 4.46
C VAL A 13 26.15 -34.77 5.61
N GLU A 14 27.13 -33.89 5.85
CA GLU A 14 27.08 -32.92 6.95
C GLU A 14 27.67 -31.58 6.55
N LEU A 15 27.14 -30.52 7.14
CA LEU A 15 27.65 -29.16 7.04
C LEU A 15 28.01 -28.67 8.43
N TRP A 16 29.27 -28.37 8.67
CA TRP A 16 29.78 -27.87 9.94
C TRP A 16 30.00 -26.36 9.85
N PRO A 17 29.16 -25.52 10.47
CA PRO A 17 29.29 -24.07 10.38
C PRO A 17 30.58 -23.60 11.06
N ILE A 18 31.34 -22.76 10.36
CA ILE A 18 32.57 -22.15 10.88
C ILE A 18 32.41 -20.63 10.90
N HIS A 19 32.75 -20.04 12.05
CA HIS A 19 32.73 -18.59 12.24
C HIS A 19 33.74 -17.91 11.29
N PRO A 20 33.36 -16.82 10.58
CA PRO A 20 34.24 -16.12 9.64
C PRO A 20 35.62 -15.75 10.18
N ASP A 21 35.71 -15.26 11.43
CA ASP A 21 36.97 -14.87 12.07
C ASP A 21 37.98 -16.02 12.24
N LYS A 22 37.51 -17.26 12.13
CA LYS A 22 38.35 -18.46 12.25
C LYS A 22 38.87 -18.97 10.90
N ILE A 23 38.61 -18.26 9.80
CA ILE A 23 39.00 -18.67 8.46
C ILE A 23 39.84 -17.59 7.80
N ARG A 24 40.98 -17.99 7.24
CA ARG A 24 41.80 -17.15 6.37
C ARG A 24 41.83 -17.77 4.97
N ILE A 25 41.53 -16.96 3.95
CA ILE A 25 41.52 -17.41 2.56
C ILE A 25 42.89 -17.12 1.93
N GLN A 26 43.42 -18.07 1.18
CA GLN A 26 44.64 -17.90 0.40
C GLN A 26 44.55 -18.63 -0.94
N ARG A 27 45.52 -18.38 -1.82
CA ARG A 27 45.71 -19.17 -3.05
C ARG A 27 46.96 -20.00 -2.93
N ASN A 28 46.88 -21.26 -3.35
CA ASN A 28 48.04 -22.14 -3.41
C ASN A 28 48.93 -21.85 -4.62
N SER A 29 50.01 -22.60 -4.78
CA SER A 29 50.96 -22.45 -5.90
C SER A 29 50.33 -22.67 -7.27
N ARG A 30 49.18 -23.38 -7.34
CA ARG A 30 48.38 -23.59 -8.56
C ARG A 30 47.31 -22.51 -8.78
N LYS A 31 47.30 -21.45 -7.96
CA LYS A 31 46.32 -20.36 -7.95
C LYS A 31 44.90 -20.79 -7.57
N GLU A 32 44.73 -21.99 -7.02
CA GLU A 32 43.46 -22.50 -6.50
C GLU A 32 43.20 -21.94 -5.10
N LEU A 33 41.92 -21.78 -4.74
CA LEU A 33 41.54 -21.25 -3.43
C LEU A 33 41.67 -22.32 -2.34
N GLU A 34 42.23 -21.92 -1.20
CA GLU A 34 42.34 -22.71 0.02
C GLU A 34 41.89 -21.90 1.23
N TYR A 35 41.28 -22.58 2.19
CA TYR A 35 40.76 -21.99 3.41
C TYR A 35 41.55 -22.54 4.60
N VAL A 36 42.29 -21.68 5.29
CA VAL A 36 43.06 -22.04 6.48
C VAL A 36 42.20 -21.81 7.70
N TYR A 37 41.91 -22.87 8.45
CA TYR A 37 41.27 -22.79 9.76
C TYR A 37 42.30 -22.30 10.78
N THR A 38 42.16 -21.05 11.22
CA THR A 38 43.18 -20.36 12.00
C THR A 38 43.50 -20.98 13.37
N PRO A 39 42.57 -21.64 14.10
CA PRO A 39 42.88 -22.21 15.41
C PRO A 39 43.86 -23.40 15.38
N THR A 40 43.84 -24.22 14.33
CA THR A 40 44.69 -25.42 14.21
C THR A 40 45.69 -25.33 13.06
N GLY A 41 45.46 -24.41 12.10
CA GLY A 41 46.24 -24.29 10.87
C GLY A 41 45.80 -25.25 9.77
N ASP A 42 44.72 -26.01 9.97
CA ASP A 42 44.25 -26.99 9.00
C ASP A 42 43.84 -26.32 7.68
N ILE A 43 44.22 -26.93 6.56
CA ILE A 43 43.91 -26.43 5.22
C ILE A 43 42.71 -27.20 4.69
N ILE A 44 41.61 -26.48 4.48
CA ILE A 44 40.39 -26.98 3.88
C ILE A 44 40.38 -26.56 2.40
N PRO A 45 40.37 -27.52 1.46
CA PRO A 45 40.34 -27.20 0.03
C PRO A 45 38.99 -26.60 -0.37
N ALA A 46 38.96 -25.76 -1.42
CA ALA A 46 37.75 -25.03 -1.79
C ALA A 46 36.53 -25.89 -2.14
N TRP A 47 36.70 -27.14 -2.57
CA TRP A 47 35.60 -28.04 -2.85
C TRP A 47 34.93 -28.59 -1.57
N LYS A 48 35.65 -28.62 -0.43
CA LYS A 48 35.10 -28.96 0.90
C LYS A 48 34.54 -27.78 1.67
N MET A 49 34.56 -26.58 1.11
CA MET A 49 34.12 -25.37 1.81
C MET A 49 32.90 -24.77 1.12
N LEU A 50 31.80 -24.68 1.86
CA LEU A 50 30.64 -23.86 1.51
C LEU A 50 30.92 -22.42 1.93
N HIS A 51 31.15 -21.54 0.94
CA HIS A 51 31.45 -20.13 1.19
C HIS A 51 30.44 -19.21 0.50
N ILE A 52 29.52 -18.68 1.30
CA ILE A 52 28.54 -17.71 0.83
C ILE A 52 29.18 -16.33 0.77
N ARG A 53 29.56 -15.91 -0.44
CA ARG A 53 30.25 -14.65 -0.68
C ARG A 53 29.29 -13.47 -0.71
N GLY A 54 29.69 -12.37 -0.07
CA GLY A 54 29.08 -11.06 -0.26
C GLY A 54 29.61 -10.35 -1.50
N TYR A 55 29.11 -9.14 -1.77
CA TYR A 55 29.70 -8.26 -2.78
C TYR A 55 31.10 -7.80 -2.35
N GLY A 56 32.09 -7.81 -3.23
CA GLY A 56 33.48 -7.47 -2.90
C GLY A 56 34.31 -7.14 -4.15
N SER A 57 35.43 -6.42 -3.97
CA SER A 57 36.31 -5.98 -5.07
C SER A 57 37.09 -7.09 -5.75
N ASP A 58 37.46 -8.14 -5.00
CA ASP A 58 38.33 -9.22 -5.46
C ASP A 58 37.57 -10.49 -5.88
N GLY A 59 36.24 -10.51 -5.68
CA GLY A 59 35.36 -11.65 -5.91
C GLY A 59 35.58 -12.84 -4.96
N ILE A 60 36.45 -12.69 -3.94
CA ILE A 60 36.81 -13.75 -3.00
C ILE A 60 36.25 -13.43 -1.62
N ILE A 61 36.44 -12.21 -1.12
CA ILE A 61 35.98 -11.75 0.19
C ILE A 61 34.88 -10.70 -0.01
N GLY A 62 33.73 -10.91 0.64
CA GLY A 62 32.67 -9.91 0.66
C GLY A 62 33.01 -8.73 1.58
N TYR A 63 32.57 -7.53 1.22
CA TYR A 63 32.64 -6.37 2.09
C TYR A 63 31.81 -6.60 3.36
N SER A 64 32.35 -6.17 4.49
CA SER A 64 31.60 -6.02 5.72
C SER A 64 30.72 -4.77 5.62
N MET A 65 29.41 -4.96 5.70
CA MET A 65 28.44 -3.85 5.71
C MET A 65 28.68 -2.91 6.89
N ILE A 66 29.13 -3.44 8.04
CA ILE A 66 29.48 -2.64 9.23
C ILE A 66 30.69 -1.74 8.92
N THR A 67 31.69 -2.27 8.22
CA THR A 67 32.87 -1.49 7.83
C THR A 67 32.53 -0.40 6.83
N LEU A 68 31.63 -0.68 5.87
CA LEU A 68 31.15 0.33 4.92
C LEU A 68 30.28 1.41 5.61
N ALA A 69 29.45 1.00 6.56
CA ALA A 69 28.55 1.88 7.31
C ALA A 69 29.20 2.55 8.54
N ARG A 70 30.52 2.41 8.74
CA ARG A 70 31.19 2.75 10.00
C ARG A 70 30.98 4.20 10.44
N GLU A 71 30.94 5.14 9.50
CA GLU A 71 30.76 6.56 9.79
C GLU A 71 29.32 6.84 10.24
N SER A 72 28.32 6.31 9.53
CA SER A 72 26.90 6.42 9.90
C SER A 72 26.65 5.77 11.27
N LEU A 73 27.18 4.57 11.50
CA LEU A 73 27.05 3.85 12.78
C LEU A 73 27.77 4.58 13.92
N GLY A 74 28.97 5.12 13.65
CA GLY A 74 29.73 5.91 14.61
C GLY A 74 28.99 7.18 15.02
N LEU A 75 28.38 7.89 14.06
CA LEU A 75 27.54 9.05 14.32
C LEU A 75 26.31 8.68 15.16
N THR A 76 25.64 7.57 14.85
CA THR A 76 24.52 7.08 15.67
C THR A 76 24.97 6.78 17.09
N ALA A 77 26.07 6.05 17.28
CA ALA A 77 26.57 5.73 18.61
C ALA A 77 26.93 6.99 19.42
N ALA A 78 27.56 7.98 18.78
CA ALA A 78 27.90 9.25 19.41
C ALA A 78 26.65 10.07 19.80
N ALA A 79 25.62 10.09 18.96
CA ALA A 79 24.36 10.78 19.24
C ALA A 79 23.57 10.09 20.37
N GLU A 80 23.54 8.77 20.40
CA GLU A 80 22.95 7.99 21.50
C GLU A 80 23.69 8.26 22.80
N GLU A 81 25.03 8.29 22.78
CA GLU A 81 25.83 8.63 23.95
C GLU A 81 25.59 10.08 24.41
N PHE A 82 25.51 11.02 23.47
CA PHE A 82 25.16 12.41 23.76
C PHE A 82 23.79 12.49 24.42
N GLY A 83 22.75 11.85 23.85
CA GLY A 83 21.41 11.82 24.41
C GLY A 83 21.38 11.17 25.79
N ALA A 84 22.02 10.01 25.95
CA ALA A 84 22.09 9.31 27.23
C ALA A 84 22.77 10.17 28.31
N ARG A 85 23.83 10.91 27.97
CA ARG A 85 24.49 11.84 28.91
C ARG A 85 23.66 13.10 29.15
N PHE A 86 23.04 13.66 28.11
CA PHE A 86 22.24 14.88 28.18
C PHE A 86 21.00 14.65 29.06
N PHE A 87 20.21 13.62 28.78
CA PHE A 87 19.03 13.27 29.57
C PHE A 87 19.39 12.60 30.90
N GLY A 88 20.43 11.74 30.91
CA GLY A 88 20.88 10.99 32.09
C GLY A 88 21.38 11.86 33.26
N ASN A 89 21.91 13.04 32.97
CA ASN A 89 22.37 13.97 33.99
C ASN A 89 21.26 14.84 34.61
N GLY A 90 20.01 14.73 34.12
CA GLY A 90 18.87 15.53 34.58
C GLY A 90 18.78 16.89 33.86
N THR A 91 17.62 17.54 33.94
CA THR A 91 17.29 18.79 33.24
C THR A 91 18.45 19.78 33.32
N ASN A 92 19.06 20.07 32.16
CA ASN A 92 19.99 21.16 32.00
C ASN A 92 19.26 22.46 32.33
N ILE A 93 19.32 22.86 33.59
CA ILE A 93 19.46 24.28 33.84
C ILE A 93 20.96 24.55 33.68
N GLY A 94 21.42 24.49 32.42
CA GLY A 94 22.71 25.06 32.07
C GLY A 94 22.67 26.50 32.54
N GLY A 95 23.65 26.90 33.35
CA GLY A 95 23.60 28.19 34.00
C GLY A 95 24.88 28.46 34.75
N PHE A 96 25.19 29.74 34.89
CA PHE A 96 26.32 30.20 35.68
C PHE A 96 25.79 30.75 37.00
N LEU A 97 26.41 30.31 38.10
CA LEU A 97 26.25 30.93 39.40
C LEU A 97 27.17 32.15 39.45
N LYS A 98 26.57 33.34 39.51
CA LYS A 98 27.28 34.60 39.63
C LYS A 98 27.32 34.99 41.10
N HIS A 99 28.51 35.23 41.63
CA HIS A 99 28.70 35.75 42.99
C HIS A 99 29.35 37.14 42.90
N GLY A 100 28.85 38.10 43.67
CA GLY A 100 29.29 39.51 43.60
C GLY A 100 30.71 39.78 44.10
N SER A 101 31.37 38.82 44.76
CA SER A 101 32.71 38.97 45.35
C SER A 101 33.57 37.71 45.17
N ARG A 102 34.89 37.82 45.41
CA ARG A 102 35.83 36.71 45.20
C ARG A 102 35.69 35.65 46.31
N LEU A 103 35.34 34.42 45.95
CA LEU A 103 35.30 33.29 46.87
C LEU A 103 36.74 32.84 47.22
N ASN A 104 36.95 32.38 48.46
CA ASN A 104 38.19 31.68 48.83
C ASN A 104 38.12 30.21 48.39
N ASP A 105 39.27 29.54 48.28
CA ASP A 105 39.36 28.18 47.72
C ASP A 105 38.54 27.15 48.52
N ALA A 106 38.48 27.29 49.84
CA ALA A 106 37.70 26.40 50.71
C ALA A 106 36.18 26.55 50.50
N ALA A 107 35.69 27.78 50.33
CA ALA A 107 34.30 28.08 50.05
C ALA A 107 33.90 27.62 48.64
N TYR A 108 34.80 27.76 47.66
CA TYR A 108 34.59 27.28 46.30
C TYR A 108 34.42 25.75 46.24
N GLU A 109 35.34 25.01 46.88
CA GLU A 109 35.26 23.54 46.90
C GLU A 109 34.05 23.03 47.71
N ARG A 110 33.66 23.71 48.81
CA ARG A 110 32.43 23.39 49.53
C ARG A 110 31.20 23.55 48.63
N LEU A 111 31.09 24.70 47.96
CA LEU A 111 29.96 25.02 47.08
C LEU A 111 29.87 24.03 45.91
N LYS A 112 30.99 23.73 45.26
CA LYS A 112 31.06 22.75 44.16
C LYS A 112 30.61 21.36 44.59
N ASN A 113 31.05 20.89 45.75
CA ASN A 113 30.67 19.57 46.25
C ASN A 113 29.20 19.51 46.66
N GLU A 114 28.68 20.57 47.28
CA GLU A 114 27.28 20.66 47.67
C GLU A 114 26.35 20.71 46.45
N MET A 115 26.72 21.48 45.41
CA MET A 115 25.98 21.55 44.15
C MET A 115 25.98 20.19 43.41
N ASN A 116 27.13 19.53 43.29
CA ASN A 116 27.21 18.20 42.69
C ASN A 116 26.39 17.16 43.48
N ALA A 117 26.41 17.23 44.81
CA ALA A 117 25.67 16.30 45.66
C ALA A 117 24.15 16.52 45.58
N LYS A 118 23.68 17.78 45.45
CA LYS A 118 22.24 18.10 45.46
C LYS A 118 21.57 18.11 44.09
N TYR A 119 22.32 18.27 43.00
CA TYR A 119 21.72 18.52 41.67
C TYR A 119 22.20 17.60 40.55
N LYS A 120 23.22 16.76 40.76
CA LYS A 120 23.66 15.77 39.77
C LYS A 120 22.78 14.51 39.80
N GLY A 121 22.24 14.13 38.63
CA GLY A 121 21.57 12.85 38.39
C GLY A 121 20.05 12.94 38.24
N LEU A 122 19.49 11.95 37.54
CA LEU A 122 18.10 11.94 37.05
C LEU A 122 17.03 12.18 38.13
N GLN A 123 17.23 11.69 39.36
CA GLN A 123 16.25 11.84 40.45
C GLN A 123 16.18 13.25 41.06
N LYS A 124 17.17 14.11 40.78
CA LYS A 124 17.32 15.45 41.37
C LYS A 124 17.03 16.57 40.37
N SER A 125 16.54 16.20 39.20
CA SER A 125 16.30 17.02 38.00
C SER A 125 15.22 18.11 38.15
N HIS A 126 14.48 18.12 39.26
CA HIS A 126 13.49 19.15 39.61
C HIS A 126 13.69 19.74 41.02
N GLY A 127 14.87 19.55 41.63
CA GLY A 127 15.19 20.14 42.92
C GLY A 127 15.33 21.66 42.83
N MET A 128 14.67 22.39 43.72
CA MET A 128 14.81 23.85 43.79
C MET A 128 16.24 24.23 44.23
N ILE A 129 16.86 25.17 43.52
CA ILE A 129 18.20 25.67 43.87
C ILE A 129 18.04 26.73 44.97
N ILE A 130 18.62 26.47 46.14
CA ILE A 130 18.72 27.45 47.22
C ILE A 130 20.07 28.15 47.07
N LEU A 131 20.04 29.48 46.93
CA LEU A 131 21.23 30.31 46.78
C LEU A 131 21.54 31.02 48.10
N GLU A 132 22.81 31.00 48.53
CA GLU A 132 23.30 31.79 49.67
C GLU A 132 23.39 33.28 49.29
N GLU A 133 23.42 34.19 50.28
CA GLU A 133 23.38 35.66 50.08
C GLU A 133 24.38 36.14 49.00
N GLY A 134 23.86 36.86 47.99
CA GLY A 134 24.66 37.46 46.92
C GLY A 134 24.97 36.56 45.73
N MET A 135 24.43 35.33 45.69
CA MET A 135 24.46 34.47 44.50
C MET A 135 23.22 34.64 43.62
N GLU A 136 23.46 34.79 42.31
CA GLU A 136 22.43 34.81 41.28
C GLU A 136 22.61 33.62 40.34
N PHE A 137 21.52 32.91 40.05
CA PHE A 137 21.51 31.84 39.06
C PHE A 137 21.00 32.39 37.72
N GLN A 138 21.87 32.42 36.71
CA GLN A 138 21.48 32.77 35.34
C GLN A 138 21.23 31.50 34.54
N LYS A 139 19.97 31.27 34.15
CA LYS A 139 19.59 30.16 33.26
C LYS A 139 20.01 30.49 31.84
N ILE A 140 20.82 29.61 31.25
CA ILE A 140 20.96 29.49 29.80
C ILE A 140 19.66 28.86 29.31
N GLY A 141 18.97 29.51 28.39
CA GLY A 141 17.71 29.00 27.84
C GLY A 141 17.89 27.58 27.29
N VAL A 142 16.85 26.75 27.42
CA VAL A 142 16.83 25.45 26.73
C VAL A 142 16.79 25.77 25.25
N THR A 143 17.86 25.45 24.56
CA THR A 143 18.00 25.63 23.12
C THR A 143 16.98 24.74 22.38
N PRO A 144 16.54 25.07 21.15
CA PRO A 144 15.54 24.31 20.35
C PRO A 144 15.90 22.85 20.00
N GLU A 145 16.89 22.28 20.68
CA GLU A 145 17.55 21.01 20.39
C GLU A 145 16.74 19.78 20.79
N ASP A 146 15.79 19.88 21.73
CA ASP A 146 15.02 18.71 22.19
C ASP A 146 14.17 18.09 21.06
N SER A 147 13.50 18.93 20.26
CA SER A 147 12.75 18.48 19.08
C SER A 147 13.68 18.01 17.96
N GLN A 148 14.82 18.68 17.76
CA GLN A 148 15.81 18.28 16.74
C GLN A 148 16.52 16.96 17.09
N PHE A 149 16.69 16.66 18.37
CA PHE A 149 17.30 15.41 18.82
C PHE A 149 16.43 14.20 18.54
N LEU A 150 15.11 14.30 18.78
CA LEU A 150 14.16 13.24 18.43
C LEU A 150 14.15 12.97 16.92
N GLU A 151 14.13 14.02 16.10
CA GLU A 151 14.21 13.88 14.64
C GLU A 151 15.56 13.28 14.20
N THR A 152 16.65 13.62 14.87
CA THR A 152 17.97 13.01 14.63
C THR A 152 17.96 11.51 14.90
N ARG A 153 17.35 11.06 16.01
CA ARG A 153 17.23 9.62 16.32
C ARG A 153 16.37 8.88 15.29
N LYS A 154 15.24 9.45 14.88
CA LYS A 154 14.39 8.86 13.83
C LYS A 154 15.16 8.71 12.50
N PHE A 155 15.90 9.74 12.11
CA PHE A 155 16.71 9.70 10.90
C PHE A 155 17.79 8.60 10.97
N GLN A 156 18.41 8.40 12.14
CA GLN A 156 19.42 7.36 12.35
C GLN A 156 18.87 5.94 12.18
N VAL A 157 17.65 5.67 12.67
CA VAL A 157 16.98 4.38 12.46
C VAL A 157 16.82 4.10 10.96
N SER A 158 16.33 5.09 10.22
CA SER A 158 16.20 5.00 8.76
C SER A 158 17.56 4.85 8.05
N GLU A 159 18.60 5.55 8.50
CA GLU A 159 19.94 5.47 7.91
C GLU A 159 20.57 4.09 8.08
N ILE A 160 20.42 3.46 9.25
CA ILE A 160 20.86 2.08 9.48
C ILE A 160 20.06 1.11 8.59
N ALA A 161 18.74 1.28 8.51
CA ALA A 161 17.88 0.43 7.68
C ALA A 161 18.29 0.44 6.20
N ARG A 162 18.67 1.61 5.67
CA ARG A 162 19.13 1.79 4.28
C ARG A 162 20.36 0.94 3.95
N TRP A 163 21.34 0.85 4.84
CA TRP A 163 22.52 0.00 4.63
C TRP A 163 22.12 -1.46 4.41
N PHE A 164 21.14 -1.96 5.16
CA PHE A 164 20.63 -3.32 5.00
C PHE A 164 19.56 -3.47 3.92
N ARG A 165 19.17 -2.38 3.25
CA ARG A 165 18.05 -2.29 2.30
C ARG A 165 16.70 -2.70 2.90
N LEU A 166 16.57 -2.61 4.23
CA LEU A 166 15.34 -2.97 4.92
C LEU A 166 14.40 -1.77 4.95
N PRO A 167 13.14 -1.92 4.50
CA PRO A 167 12.15 -0.88 4.69
C PRO A 167 11.90 -0.59 6.19
N PRO A 168 11.63 0.67 6.58
CA PRO A 168 11.44 1.06 7.98
C PRO A 168 10.32 0.29 8.71
N HIS A 169 9.24 -0.08 8.01
CA HIS A 169 8.12 -0.80 8.63
C HIS A 169 8.53 -2.19 9.18
N LEU A 170 9.55 -2.85 8.60
CA LEU A 170 10.04 -4.15 9.08
C LEU A 170 10.79 -4.06 10.41
N ILE A 171 11.31 -2.88 10.75
CA ILE A 171 12.01 -2.61 12.01
C ILE A 171 11.12 -1.89 13.02
N GLY A 172 9.82 -1.78 12.74
CA GLY A 172 8.82 -1.19 13.63
C GLY A 172 8.62 0.32 13.48
N ASP A 173 9.24 0.96 12.48
CA ASP A 173 9.02 2.37 12.17
C ASP A 173 7.85 2.53 11.17
N LEU A 174 6.70 2.94 11.69
CA LEU A 174 5.44 3.07 10.94
C LEU A 174 5.01 4.53 10.73
N GLU A 175 5.85 5.51 11.05
CA GLU A 175 5.44 6.93 11.07
C GLU A 175 4.94 7.43 9.71
N LYS A 176 5.49 6.90 8.61
CA LYS A 176 5.09 7.21 7.22
C LYS A 176 4.34 6.07 6.53
N ALA A 177 4.01 5.00 7.26
CA ALA A 177 3.41 3.80 6.69
C ALA A 177 1.89 3.82 6.87
N THR A 178 1.13 3.76 5.77
CA THR A 178 -0.31 3.47 5.79
C THR A 178 -0.54 1.99 5.55
N PHE A 179 -1.65 1.40 6.04
CA PHE A 179 -1.96 -0.03 5.88
C PHE A 179 -1.81 -0.54 4.43
N SER A 180 -2.35 0.21 3.45
CA SER A 180 -2.22 -0.13 2.02
C SER A 180 -0.80 -0.02 1.47
N ASN A 181 0.08 0.76 2.10
CA ASN A 181 1.47 0.95 1.69
C ASN A 181 2.37 -0.12 2.32
N ILE A 182 2.00 -0.67 3.50
CA ILE A 182 2.79 -1.70 4.20
C ILE A 182 2.85 -2.99 3.37
N GLU A 183 1.76 -3.42 2.74
CA GLU A 183 1.75 -4.62 1.89
C GLU A 183 2.70 -4.46 0.70
N HIS A 184 2.62 -3.33 -0.01
CA HIS A 184 3.53 -3.01 -1.11
C HIS A 184 4.99 -2.89 -0.67
N GLN A 185 5.27 -2.26 0.48
CA GLN A 185 6.63 -2.19 1.01
C GLN A 185 7.15 -3.54 1.48
N GLY A 186 6.27 -4.43 1.95
CA GLY A 186 6.60 -5.81 2.29
C GLY A 186 7.09 -6.58 1.06
N LEU A 187 6.39 -6.44 -0.07
CA LEU A 187 6.82 -7.00 -1.36
C LEU A 187 8.16 -6.40 -1.83
N GLU A 188 8.34 -5.09 -1.68
CA GLU A 188 9.60 -4.40 -2.00
C GLU A 188 10.79 -4.97 -1.20
N ALA A 189 10.58 -5.27 0.10
CA ALA A 189 11.60 -5.90 0.92
C ALA A 189 12.01 -7.28 0.39
N VAL A 190 11.03 -8.11 0.00
CA VAL A 190 11.31 -9.42 -0.60
C VAL A 190 12.16 -9.25 -1.86
N GLN A 191 11.71 -8.37 -2.76
CA GLN A 191 12.31 -8.19 -4.08
C GLN A 191 13.74 -7.66 -4.01
N TYR A 192 13.99 -6.60 -3.23
CA TYR A 192 15.26 -5.88 -3.27
C TYR A 192 16.24 -6.26 -2.15
N SER A 193 15.74 -6.82 -1.04
CA SER A 193 16.58 -7.25 0.09
C SER A 193 16.83 -8.75 0.13
N TRP A 194 15.77 -9.56 0.04
CA TRP A 194 15.89 -10.99 0.32
C TRP A 194 16.25 -11.80 -0.92
N ILE A 195 15.57 -11.61 -2.05
CA ILE A 195 15.87 -12.37 -3.29
C ILE A 195 17.36 -12.33 -3.64
N PRO A 196 18.04 -11.17 -3.70
CA PRO A 196 19.46 -11.14 -4.05
C PRO A 196 20.37 -11.86 -3.05
N ARG A 197 19.97 -11.96 -1.78
CA ARG A 197 20.71 -12.71 -0.75
C ARG A 197 20.47 -14.20 -0.91
N VAL A 198 19.22 -14.59 -1.07
CA VAL A 198 18.78 -15.97 -1.19
C VAL A 198 19.33 -16.62 -2.46
N THR A 199 19.26 -15.93 -3.60
CA THR A 199 19.85 -16.42 -4.86
C THR A 199 21.35 -16.67 -4.75
N ARG A 200 22.09 -15.88 -3.96
CA ARG A 200 23.52 -16.17 -3.68
C ARG A 200 23.70 -17.47 -2.91
N TRP A 201 22.82 -17.75 -1.96
CA TRP A 201 22.84 -19.02 -1.24
C TRP A 201 22.53 -20.17 -2.20
N GLU A 202 21.47 -20.07 -3.00
CA GLU A 202 21.07 -21.08 -3.99
C GLU A 202 22.21 -21.42 -4.94
N HIS A 203 22.89 -20.41 -5.49
CA HIS A 203 24.00 -20.60 -6.42
C HIS A 203 25.20 -21.32 -5.76
N GLU A 204 25.60 -20.91 -4.56
CA GLU A 204 26.74 -21.56 -3.87
C GLU A 204 26.37 -22.98 -3.42
N ILE A 205 25.16 -23.20 -2.90
CA ILE A 205 24.68 -24.52 -2.51
C ILE A 205 24.60 -25.43 -3.73
N LYS A 206 24.04 -24.96 -4.86
CA LYS A 206 24.03 -25.71 -6.12
C LYS A 206 25.45 -26.05 -6.58
N SER A 207 26.37 -25.09 -6.55
CA SER A 207 27.75 -25.31 -6.97
C SER A 207 28.53 -26.28 -6.08
N LYS A 208 28.18 -26.41 -4.80
CA LYS A 208 28.96 -27.19 -3.81
C LYS A 208 28.33 -28.53 -3.45
N LEU A 209 27.00 -28.59 -3.37
CA LEU A 209 26.29 -29.78 -2.89
C LEU A 209 25.68 -30.60 -4.03
N LEU A 210 25.38 -29.97 -5.18
CA LEU A 210 24.82 -30.67 -6.34
C LEU A 210 25.85 -30.97 -7.44
N PHE A 211 27.12 -30.62 -7.23
CA PHE A 211 28.19 -30.91 -8.20
C PHE A 211 28.66 -32.37 -8.07
N ASN A 212 27.83 -33.31 -8.50
CA ASN A 212 28.21 -34.71 -8.68
C ASN A 212 27.91 -35.13 -10.13
N PRO A 213 28.86 -35.74 -10.88
CA PRO A 213 28.60 -36.30 -12.20
C PRO A 213 27.45 -37.34 -12.27
N TYR A 214 26.98 -37.83 -11.13
CA TYR A 214 25.83 -38.75 -11.02
C TYR A 214 24.51 -38.09 -10.62
N SER A 215 24.47 -36.80 -10.30
CA SER A 215 23.19 -36.12 -10.05
C SER A 215 22.47 -35.90 -11.37
N ASP A 216 21.26 -36.43 -11.50
CA ASP A 216 20.37 -36.15 -12.63
C ASP A 216 20.41 -34.66 -12.98
N SER A 217 20.54 -34.34 -14.27
CA SER A 217 20.58 -32.97 -14.80
C SER A 217 19.34 -32.12 -14.49
N ASN A 218 18.38 -32.69 -13.75
CA ASN A 218 17.05 -32.14 -13.49
C ASN A 218 16.84 -31.70 -12.03
N VAL A 219 17.84 -31.77 -11.14
CA VAL A 219 17.71 -31.33 -9.75
C VAL A 219 18.16 -29.88 -9.59
N PHE A 220 17.33 -29.04 -8.96
CA PHE A 220 17.66 -27.66 -8.61
C PHE A 220 17.32 -27.37 -7.15
N ILE A 221 17.99 -26.38 -6.57
CA ILE A 221 17.73 -25.88 -5.22
C ILE A 221 17.17 -24.47 -5.36
N LYS A 222 16.01 -24.25 -4.76
CA LYS A 222 15.34 -22.96 -4.67
C LYS A 222 14.74 -22.82 -3.27
N PHE A 223 14.92 -21.66 -2.64
CA PHE A 223 14.19 -21.32 -1.44
C PHE A 223 12.78 -20.86 -1.82
N SER A 224 11.77 -21.43 -1.17
CA SER A 224 10.37 -21.01 -1.36
C SER A 224 10.11 -19.68 -0.64
N LEU A 225 10.45 -18.56 -1.31
CA LEU A 225 10.10 -17.22 -0.84
C LEU A 225 8.63 -16.87 -1.08
N GLU A 226 7.96 -17.64 -1.94
CA GLU A 226 6.53 -17.54 -2.16
C GLU A 226 5.75 -17.84 -0.86
N GLY A 227 6.33 -18.59 0.07
CA GLY A 227 5.80 -18.76 1.43
C GLY A 227 5.53 -17.44 2.17
N LEU A 228 6.27 -16.37 1.88
CA LEU A 228 6.04 -15.04 2.45
C LEU A 228 4.75 -14.40 1.93
N LEU A 229 4.30 -14.80 0.73
CA LEU A 229 3.01 -14.43 0.16
C LEU A 229 1.85 -15.28 0.71
N ARG A 230 2.09 -16.31 1.54
CA ARG A 230 0.99 -17.07 2.19
C ARG A 230 0.10 -16.18 3.06
N GLY A 231 0.60 -15.02 3.50
CA GLY A 231 -0.22 -14.03 4.21
C GLY A 231 -1.39 -13.49 3.39
N ASP A 232 -1.30 -13.53 2.06
CA ASP A 232 -2.36 -13.12 1.14
C ASP A 232 -2.74 -14.29 0.21
N HIS A 233 -3.53 -15.22 0.77
CA HIS A 233 -4.08 -16.35 0.01
C HIS A 233 -4.96 -15.91 -1.17
N LYS A 234 -5.52 -14.70 -1.14
CA LYS A 234 -6.41 -14.20 -2.18
C LYS A 234 -5.61 -13.79 -3.42
N ALA A 235 -4.60 -12.93 -3.29
CA ALA A 235 -3.76 -12.54 -4.41
C ALA A 235 -3.04 -13.74 -5.04
N ARG A 236 -2.65 -14.71 -4.21
CA ARG A 236 -2.03 -15.97 -4.66
C ARG A 236 -3.01 -16.86 -5.44
N ALA A 237 -4.25 -17.01 -4.95
CA ALA A 237 -5.30 -17.75 -5.65
C ALA A 237 -5.67 -17.07 -6.98
N ASP A 238 -5.77 -15.73 -6.99
CA ASP A 238 -6.05 -14.94 -8.18
C ASP A 238 -4.92 -15.07 -9.22
N PHE A 239 -3.65 -15.07 -8.80
CA PHE A 239 -2.50 -15.32 -9.68
C PHE A 239 -2.57 -16.71 -10.34
N TYR A 240 -2.79 -17.78 -9.57
CA TYR A 240 -2.90 -19.13 -10.14
C TYR A 240 -4.14 -19.28 -11.02
N HIS A 241 -5.26 -18.66 -10.65
CA HIS A 241 -6.46 -18.66 -11.45
C HIS A 241 -6.21 -18.03 -12.83
N MET A 242 -5.58 -16.85 -12.86
CA MET A 242 -5.19 -16.18 -14.11
C MET A 242 -4.19 -17.02 -14.91
N ALA A 243 -3.19 -17.64 -14.26
CA ALA A 243 -2.18 -18.43 -14.94
C ALA A 243 -2.73 -19.69 -15.63
N ILE A 244 -3.66 -20.38 -14.97
CA ILE A 244 -4.37 -21.54 -15.55
C ILE A 244 -5.33 -21.09 -16.64
N GLN A 245 -6.04 -19.97 -16.43
CA GLN A 245 -6.97 -19.44 -17.41
C GLN A 245 -6.26 -18.99 -18.70
N ASP A 246 -5.12 -18.31 -18.59
CA ASP A 246 -4.33 -17.85 -19.73
C ASP A 246 -3.58 -19.00 -20.44
N GLY A 247 -3.58 -20.20 -19.83
CA GLY A 247 -3.10 -21.44 -20.45
C GLY A 247 -1.58 -21.61 -20.48
N TRP A 248 -0.84 -20.83 -19.69
CA TRP A 248 0.61 -21.00 -19.54
C TRP A 248 1.02 -21.78 -18.28
N MET A 249 0.08 -22.08 -17.38
CA MET A 249 0.26 -23.05 -16.29
C MET A 249 -0.81 -24.13 -16.29
N ASN A 250 -0.42 -25.35 -15.89
CA ASN A 250 -1.33 -26.46 -15.61
C ASN A 250 -1.48 -26.70 -14.08
N ALA A 251 -2.40 -27.58 -13.71
CA ALA A 251 -2.72 -27.82 -12.29
C ALA A 251 -1.55 -28.49 -11.52
N ASP A 252 -0.76 -29.34 -12.18
CA ASP A 252 0.40 -29.99 -11.54
C ASP A 252 1.58 -29.03 -11.35
N GLU A 253 1.76 -28.04 -12.23
CA GLU A 253 2.73 -26.95 -12.05
C GLU A 253 2.36 -26.07 -10.85
N VAL A 254 1.08 -25.77 -10.67
CA VAL A 254 0.59 -25.06 -9.46
C VAL A 254 0.81 -25.91 -8.21
N ARG A 255 0.52 -27.22 -8.27
CA ARG A 255 0.77 -28.13 -7.12
C ARG A 255 2.26 -28.23 -6.79
N ALA A 256 3.13 -28.25 -7.80
CA ALA A 256 4.58 -28.23 -7.58
C ALA A 256 5.04 -26.93 -6.89
N LEU A 257 4.45 -25.77 -7.22
CA LEU A 257 4.72 -24.50 -6.54
C LEU A 257 4.19 -24.46 -5.09
N GLU A 258 3.15 -25.25 -4.80
CA GLU A 258 2.60 -25.45 -3.45
C GLU A 258 3.30 -26.57 -2.66
N ASP A 259 4.39 -27.14 -3.19
CA ASP A 259 5.09 -28.30 -2.61
C ASP A 259 4.15 -29.52 -2.42
N LEU A 260 3.15 -29.67 -3.28
CA LEU A 260 2.18 -30.78 -3.29
C LEU A 260 2.53 -31.82 -4.36
N PRO A 261 2.26 -33.12 -4.12
CA PRO A 261 2.49 -34.16 -5.11
C PRO A 261 1.56 -33.97 -6.33
N PRO A 262 2.01 -34.34 -7.54
CA PRO A 262 1.20 -34.24 -8.76
C PRO A 262 -0.05 -35.13 -8.65
N GLN A 263 -1.06 -34.83 -9.47
CA GLN A 263 -2.28 -35.61 -9.50
C GLN A 263 -2.03 -36.99 -10.12
N PRO A 264 -2.75 -38.04 -9.65
CA PRO A 264 -2.65 -39.37 -10.25
C PRO A 264 -3.01 -39.33 -11.75
N GLU A 265 -2.36 -40.21 -12.53
CA GLU A 265 -2.71 -40.46 -13.93
C GLU A 265 -2.55 -39.24 -14.87
N GLY A 266 -1.69 -38.26 -14.53
CA GLY A 266 -1.39 -37.12 -15.39
C GLY A 266 -2.56 -36.13 -15.56
N GLN A 267 -3.57 -36.22 -14.69
CA GLN A 267 -4.77 -35.37 -14.77
C GLN A 267 -4.48 -33.88 -14.58
N GLY A 268 -3.36 -33.53 -13.94
CA GLY A 268 -2.96 -32.13 -13.73
C GLY A 268 -2.03 -31.57 -14.80
N GLU A 269 -1.60 -32.35 -15.81
CA GLU A 269 -0.74 -31.90 -16.90
C GLU A 269 -1.51 -31.18 -18.04
N ILE A 270 -2.82 -30.99 -17.87
CA ILE A 270 -3.71 -30.40 -18.87
C ILE A 270 -3.56 -28.87 -18.89
N TYR A 271 -3.16 -28.31 -20.03
CA TYR A 271 -3.19 -26.87 -20.27
C TYR A 271 -4.54 -26.45 -20.85
N TYR A 272 -5.23 -25.55 -20.16
CA TYR A 272 -6.49 -24.99 -20.64
C TYR A 272 -6.21 -23.74 -21.48
N MET A 273 -6.50 -23.78 -22.77
CA MET A 273 -6.41 -22.59 -23.62
C MET A 273 -7.79 -21.91 -23.73
N PRO A 274 -7.88 -20.59 -23.53
CA PRO A 274 -9.07 -19.83 -23.84
C PRO A 274 -9.50 -20.05 -25.30
N MET A 275 -10.77 -20.41 -25.51
CA MET A 275 -11.36 -20.64 -26.85
C MET A 275 -11.22 -19.44 -27.81
N ASN A 276 -10.98 -18.23 -27.29
CA ASN A 276 -10.78 -17.01 -28.06
C ASN A 276 -9.33 -16.79 -28.54
N MET A 277 -8.37 -17.65 -28.17
CA MET A 277 -6.96 -17.59 -28.59
C MET A 277 -6.56 -18.66 -29.62
N ILE A 278 -7.53 -19.40 -30.18
CA ILE A 278 -7.28 -20.37 -31.25
C ILE A 278 -6.99 -19.63 -32.56
N ASN A 279 -5.84 -19.95 -33.19
CA ASN A 279 -5.46 -19.38 -34.47
C ASN A 279 -6.54 -19.67 -35.53
N LYS A 280 -7.10 -18.61 -36.11
CA LYS A 280 -8.24 -18.63 -37.06
C LYS A 280 -8.01 -19.49 -38.32
N LYS A 281 -6.78 -19.98 -38.55
CA LYS A 281 -6.42 -20.88 -39.67
C LYS A 281 -6.67 -22.37 -39.39
N GLU A 282 -6.88 -22.78 -38.14
CA GLU A 282 -7.00 -24.22 -37.80
C GLU A 282 -8.43 -24.67 -37.43
N SER A 283 -9.43 -23.79 -37.52
CA SER A 283 -10.82 -24.11 -37.15
C SER A 283 -11.60 -24.97 -38.16
N VAL A 284 -10.91 -25.68 -39.05
CA VAL A 284 -11.51 -26.61 -40.01
C VAL A 284 -10.91 -27.99 -39.76
N ILE A 285 -11.32 -28.68 -38.70
CA ILE A 285 -11.43 -30.15 -38.62
C ILE A 285 -12.08 -30.51 -37.28
N SER A 286 -13.07 -31.41 -37.36
CA SER A 286 -13.70 -32.19 -36.28
C SER A 286 -14.84 -31.54 -35.48
N SER A 287 -15.97 -31.36 -36.16
CA SER A 287 -17.27 -31.67 -35.56
C SER A 287 -17.43 -33.19 -35.46
N GLY A 288 -17.38 -33.75 -34.23
CA GLY A 288 -17.58 -35.18 -33.98
C GLY A 288 -17.81 -35.50 -32.51
N THR A 289 -19.08 -35.60 -32.14
CA THR A 289 -19.72 -36.22 -30.95
C THR A 289 -18.89 -37.11 -30.01
N SER A 290 -18.99 -36.92 -28.69
CA SER A 290 -19.78 -37.78 -27.77
C SER A 290 -19.74 -37.27 -26.33
N ALA A 291 -20.85 -37.47 -25.61
CA ALA A 291 -21.11 -37.04 -24.24
C ALA A 291 -20.45 -37.97 -23.21
N GLY A 292 -20.01 -37.41 -22.08
CA GLY A 292 -19.46 -38.14 -20.94
C GLY A 292 -19.30 -37.26 -19.70
N ASP A 293 -20.40 -37.12 -18.97
CA ASP A 293 -20.65 -36.69 -17.58
C ASP A 293 -19.46 -36.49 -16.60
N ARG A 294 -19.40 -35.31 -15.96
CA ARG A 294 -19.22 -35.12 -14.50
C ARG A 294 -19.53 -33.68 -14.05
N SER A 295 -20.50 -33.60 -13.14
CA SER A 295 -20.85 -32.54 -12.18
C SER A 295 -19.65 -31.78 -11.57
N SER A 296 -19.71 -30.54 -11.08
CA SER A 296 -20.80 -29.64 -10.71
C SER A 296 -20.27 -28.19 -10.58
N VAL A 297 -20.64 -27.30 -11.49
CA VAL A 297 -20.76 -25.85 -11.23
C VAL A 297 -22.06 -25.45 -11.93
N LYS A 298 -23.03 -24.93 -11.17
CA LYS A 298 -24.32 -24.51 -11.73
C LYS A 298 -24.10 -23.34 -12.69
N ARG A 299 -23.93 -23.65 -13.96
CA ARG A 299 -24.07 -22.69 -15.06
C ARG A 299 -25.56 -22.35 -15.13
N ILE A 300 -25.96 -21.20 -14.58
CA ILE A 300 -27.31 -20.68 -14.80
C ILE A 300 -27.48 -20.56 -16.32
N GLU A 301 -28.50 -21.21 -16.87
CA GLU A 301 -28.79 -21.16 -18.31
C GLU A 301 -29.17 -19.72 -18.70
N ASN A 302 -28.25 -19.03 -19.36
CA ASN A 302 -28.33 -17.63 -19.82
C ASN A 302 -29.46 -17.31 -20.83
N ARG A 303 -30.43 -18.22 -21.04
CA ARG A 303 -31.60 -17.98 -21.90
C ARG A 303 -32.80 -17.38 -21.18
N SER A 304 -32.80 -17.30 -19.85
CA SER A 304 -33.98 -16.89 -19.06
C SER A 304 -33.95 -15.50 -18.44
N VAL A 305 -32.87 -14.72 -18.58
CA VAL A 305 -32.78 -13.37 -17.95
C VAL A 305 -33.69 -12.36 -18.66
N GLU A 306 -33.81 -12.41 -19.99
CA GLU A 306 -34.65 -11.46 -20.76
C GLU A 306 -36.16 -11.63 -20.55
N ASN A 307 -36.63 -12.78 -20.04
CA ASN A 307 -38.05 -13.11 -19.94
C ASN A 307 -38.61 -13.18 -18.51
N ARG A 308 -37.82 -12.90 -17.46
CA ARG A 308 -38.27 -13.11 -16.07
C ARG A 308 -38.65 -11.86 -15.29
N VAL A 309 -38.20 -10.66 -15.66
CA VAL A 309 -38.55 -9.44 -14.91
C VAL A 309 -38.67 -8.22 -15.83
N ASN A 310 -39.71 -7.41 -15.66
CA ASN A 310 -39.88 -6.13 -16.37
C ASN A 310 -38.75 -5.16 -15.95
N PRO A 311 -37.83 -4.76 -16.85
CA PRO A 311 -36.70 -3.88 -16.54
C PRO A 311 -37.12 -2.55 -15.88
N GLU A 312 -38.26 -2.00 -16.26
CA GLU A 312 -38.79 -0.76 -15.69
C GLU A 312 -39.10 -0.89 -14.19
N LYS A 313 -39.60 -2.05 -13.78
CA LYS A 313 -39.96 -2.34 -12.38
C LYS A 313 -38.70 -2.46 -11.51
N ILE A 314 -37.64 -3.10 -12.02
CA ILE A 314 -36.36 -3.23 -11.32
C ILE A 314 -35.70 -1.87 -11.14
N ILE A 315 -35.62 -1.08 -12.22
CA ILE A 315 -35.03 0.26 -12.19
C ILE A 315 -35.80 1.15 -11.21
N ALA A 316 -37.13 1.09 -11.21
CA ALA A 316 -37.97 1.80 -10.23
C ALA A 316 -37.69 1.36 -8.79
N GLY A 317 -37.48 0.06 -8.54
CA GLY A 317 -37.09 -0.48 -7.24
C GLY A 317 -35.75 0.07 -6.76
N ARG A 318 -34.71 0.02 -7.59
CA ARG A 318 -33.36 0.56 -7.29
C ARG A 318 -33.40 2.04 -6.97
N ARG A 319 -34.14 2.81 -7.77
CA ARG A 319 -34.36 4.24 -7.55
C ARG A 319 -35.03 4.52 -6.22
N LYS A 320 -36.13 3.81 -5.93
CA LYS A 320 -36.85 3.96 -4.67
C LYS A 320 -35.93 3.70 -3.48
N ILE A 321 -35.06 2.69 -3.56
CA ILE A 321 -34.05 2.45 -2.52
C ILE A 321 -33.08 3.63 -2.43
N ALA A 322 -32.43 4.01 -3.53
CA ALA A 322 -31.46 5.09 -3.58
C ALA A 322 -32.04 6.44 -3.08
N ASP A 323 -33.28 6.76 -3.45
CA ASP A 323 -33.99 7.96 -3.03
C ASP A 323 -34.20 8.04 -1.51
N ARG A 324 -34.40 6.90 -0.82
CA ARG A 324 -34.46 6.86 0.66
C ARG A 324 -33.14 7.27 1.32
N TYR A 325 -32.02 7.09 0.63
CA TYR A 325 -30.69 7.43 1.15
C TYR A 325 -30.28 8.86 0.84
N ARG A 326 -30.95 9.58 -0.08
CA ARG A 326 -30.62 10.97 -0.44
C ARG A 326 -30.50 11.90 0.78
N PRO A 327 -31.45 11.94 1.73
CA PRO A 327 -31.32 12.81 2.91
C PRO A 327 -30.10 12.45 3.77
N LYS A 328 -29.80 11.15 3.92
CA LYS A 328 -28.66 10.66 4.71
C LYS A 328 -27.33 10.98 4.03
N ILE A 329 -27.25 10.84 2.70
CA ILE A 329 -26.07 11.21 1.92
C ILE A 329 -25.84 12.71 2.04
N ARG A 330 -26.89 13.53 1.91
CA ARG A 330 -26.80 14.98 2.08
C ARG A 330 -26.32 15.37 3.47
N GLU A 331 -26.85 14.73 4.51
CA GLU A 331 -26.44 14.99 5.89
C GLU A 331 -24.96 14.62 6.12
N ALA A 332 -24.52 13.45 5.65
CA ALA A 332 -23.13 13.01 5.74
C ALA A 332 -22.19 13.96 4.98
N ALA A 333 -22.54 14.33 3.74
CA ALA A 333 -21.81 15.29 2.94
C ALA A 333 -21.76 16.68 3.62
N GLY A 334 -22.86 17.12 4.23
CA GLY A 334 -22.94 18.38 4.98
C GLY A 334 -21.96 18.42 6.16
N LYS A 335 -21.87 17.35 6.94
CA LYS A 335 -20.90 17.25 8.04
C LYS A 335 -19.46 17.32 7.55
N ILE A 336 -19.14 16.62 6.46
CA ILE A 336 -17.81 16.63 5.85
C ILE A 336 -17.44 18.02 5.31
N ILE A 337 -18.37 18.65 4.58
CA ILE A 337 -18.13 19.98 4.03
C ILE A 337 -17.95 20.99 5.15
N LYS A 338 -18.77 20.94 6.21
CA LYS A 338 -18.65 21.83 7.36
C LYS A 338 -17.28 21.71 8.04
N ASP A 339 -16.84 20.48 8.32
CA ASP A 339 -15.52 20.20 8.91
C ASP A 339 -14.37 20.75 8.03
N GLN A 340 -14.44 20.56 6.72
CA GLN A 340 -13.47 21.11 5.79
C GLN A 340 -13.52 22.64 5.72
N SER A 341 -14.71 23.23 5.74
CA SER A 341 -14.88 24.69 5.74
C SER A 341 -14.34 25.33 7.01
N GLU A 342 -14.62 24.74 8.18
CA GLU A 342 -14.06 25.19 9.46
C GLU A 342 -12.53 25.11 9.48
N PHE A 343 -11.95 24.04 8.93
CA PHE A 343 -10.50 23.92 8.78
C PHE A 343 -9.91 25.04 7.91
N VAL A 344 -10.52 25.32 6.75
CA VAL A 344 -10.02 26.38 5.85
C VAL A 344 -10.20 27.76 6.47
N ARG A 345 -11.36 28.08 7.08
CA ARG A 345 -11.58 29.36 7.78
C ARG A 345 -10.54 29.60 8.86
N LYS A 346 -10.28 28.59 9.69
CA LYS A 346 -9.25 28.69 10.72
C LYS A 346 -7.87 28.96 10.13
N ALA A 347 -7.52 28.31 9.02
CA ALA A 347 -6.25 28.56 8.36
C ALA A 347 -6.16 29.97 7.75
N ILE A 348 -7.28 30.52 7.26
CA ILE A 348 -7.37 31.91 6.77
C ILE A 348 -7.11 32.90 7.92
N GLU A 349 -7.71 32.65 9.08
CA GLU A 349 -7.52 33.48 10.29
C GLU A 349 -6.08 33.41 10.82
N ASP A 350 -5.53 32.19 10.92
CA ASP A 350 -4.26 31.95 11.59
C ASP A 350 -3.04 32.30 10.72
N TYR A 351 -3.11 32.15 9.38
CA TYR A 351 -1.90 32.13 8.55
C TYR A 351 -1.91 33.01 7.29
N LEU A 352 -3.08 33.40 6.76
CA LEU A 352 -3.14 34.07 5.44
C LEU A 352 -2.35 35.38 5.42
N ASP A 353 -2.46 36.19 6.49
CA ASP A 353 -1.79 37.50 6.57
C ASP A 353 -0.35 37.40 7.11
N GLU A 354 0.05 36.26 7.67
CA GLU A 354 1.39 36.06 8.26
C GLU A 354 2.42 35.60 7.21
N ASP A 355 2.10 34.52 6.48
CA ASP A 355 2.96 33.94 5.45
C ASP A 355 2.07 33.21 4.41
N GLU A 356 1.87 33.86 3.26
CA GLU A 356 1.05 33.37 2.16
C GLU A 356 1.53 32.01 1.61
N GLN A 357 2.85 31.81 1.56
CA GLN A 357 3.43 30.57 1.05
C GLN A 357 3.25 29.42 2.05
N PHE A 358 3.36 29.71 3.35
CA PHE A 358 3.03 28.78 4.41
C PHE A 358 1.54 28.44 4.42
N PHE A 359 0.66 29.44 4.39
CA PHE A 359 -0.80 29.28 4.29
C PHE A 359 -1.17 28.34 3.14
N ARG A 360 -0.64 28.61 1.93
CA ARG A 360 -0.87 27.78 0.75
C ARG A 360 -0.48 26.32 1.00
N ASN A 361 0.72 26.08 1.52
CA ASN A 361 1.19 24.72 1.78
C ASN A 361 0.40 24.03 2.90
N PHE A 362 0.04 24.77 3.95
CA PHE A 362 -0.71 24.28 5.09
C PHE A 362 -2.13 23.86 4.70
N VAL A 363 -2.88 24.72 4.00
CA VAL A 363 -4.27 24.41 3.61
C VAL A 363 -4.32 23.26 2.61
N LEU A 364 -3.45 23.27 1.60
CA LEU A 364 -3.47 22.24 0.55
C LEU A 364 -3.04 20.86 1.08
N SER A 365 -2.11 20.80 2.02
CA SER A 365 -1.71 19.54 2.68
C SER A 365 -2.69 19.11 3.77
N GLY A 366 -3.25 20.07 4.52
CA GLY A 366 -4.23 19.81 5.56
C GLY A 366 -5.51 19.21 5.01
N LEU A 367 -6.01 19.69 3.86
CA LEU A 367 -7.15 19.10 3.18
C LEU A 367 -6.92 17.62 2.81
N ASP A 368 -5.70 17.21 2.44
CA ASP A 368 -5.36 15.80 2.20
C ASP A 368 -5.49 14.96 3.49
N GLY A 369 -5.22 15.58 4.65
CA GLY A 369 -5.38 14.98 5.98
C GLY A 369 -6.82 14.58 6.33
N HIS A 370 -7.83 15.19 5.68
CA HIS A 370 -9.25 14.86 5.91
C HIS A 370 -9.67 13.52 5.27
N LYS A 371 -8.77 12.78 4.60
CA LYS A 371 -9.07 11.49 3.95
C LYS A 371 -9.83 10.52 4.86
N ARG A 372 -9.40 10.36 6.11
CA ARG A 372 -10.04 9.44 7.06
C ARG A 372 -11.44 9.93 7.46
N ALA A 373 -11.60 11.23 7.69
CA ALA A 373 -12.88 11.84 8.07
C ALA A 373 -13.90 11.75 6.93
N VAL A 374 -13.48 12.04 5.69
CA VAL A 374 -14.33 11.94 4.49
C VAL A 374 -14.79 10.49 4.27
N LYS A 375 -13.86 9.52 4.26
CA LYS A 375 -14.20 8.10 4.08
C LYS A 375 -15.13 7.62 5.20
N GLY A 376 -14.78 7.92 6.46
CA GLY A 376 -15.54 7.52 7.64
C GLY A 376 -16.94 8.14 7.70
N GLY A 377 -17.09 9.40 7.27
CA GLY A 377 -18.38 10.09 7.26
C GLY A 377 -19.37 9.51 6.25
N MET A 378 -18.88 9.08 5.08
CA MET A 378 -19.73 8.47 4.03
C MET A 378 -19.90 6.96 4.18
N ALA A 379 -18.97 6.26 4.81
CA ALA A 379 -18.98 4.80 4.87
C ALA A 379 -20.30 4.20 5.37
N PRO A 380 -20.93 4.66 6.47
CA PRO A 380 -22.17 4.06 6.96
C PRO A 380 -23.30 4.15 5.93
N VAL A 381 -23.52 5.33 5.33
CA VAL A 381 -24.64 5.55 4.41
C VAL A 381 -24.45 4.82 3.08
N VAL A 382 -23.23 4.83 2.55
CA VAL A 382 -22.87 4.17 1.28
C VAL A 382 -22.93 2.66 1.42
N THR A 383 -22.41 2.13 2.53
CA THR A 383 -22.42 0.68 2.81
C THR A 383 -23.85 0.17 2.98
N SER A 384 -24.70 0.88 3.73
CA SER A 384 -26.12 0.51 3.85
C SER A 384 -26.85 0.57 2.51
N LEU A 385 -26.58 1.59 1.68
CA LEU A 385 -27.15 1.67 0.34
C LEU A 385 -26.74 0.46 -0.53
N ALA A 386 -25.47 0.08 -0.52
CA ALA A 386 -24.99 -1.07 -1.27
C ALA A 386 -25.66 -2.39 -0.84
N PHE A 387 -25.75 -2.63 0.48
CA PHE A 387 -26.40 -3.82 1.02
C PHE A 387 -27.91 -3.87 0.73
N ASP A 388 -28.59 -2.72 0.66
CA ASP A 388 -30.00 -2.68 0.25
C ASP A 388 -30.20 -2.90 -1.25
N LEU A 389 -29.20 -2.56 -2.09
CA LEU A 389 -29.29 -2.70 -3.55
C LEU A 389 -28.98 -4.12 -4.03
N TYR A 390 -28.09 -4.85 -3.34
CA TYR A 390 -27.67 -6.19 -3.77
C TYR A 390 -28.83 -7.18 -3.94
N PRO A 391 -29.81 -7.28 -3.00
CA PRO A 391 -30.94 -8.20 -3.15
C PRO A 391 -31.80 -7.96 -4.40
N LEU A 392 -31.84 -6.73 -4.94
CA LEU A 392 -32.55 -6.47 -6.19
C LEU A 392 -31.84 -7.05 -7.41
N ALA A 393 -30.51 -7.13 -7.40
CA ALA A 393 -29.75 -7.80 -8.45
C ALA A 393 -29.91 -9.33 -8.36
N GLN A 394 -30.02 -9.86 -7.15
CA GLN A 394 -30.33 -11.28 -6.92
C GLN A 394 -31.72 -11.65 -7.41
N GLU A 395 -32.74 -10.84 -7.08
CA GLU A 395 -34.12 -11.03 -7.57
C GLU A 395 -34.17 -10.99 -9.11
N GLU A 396 -33.39 -10.10 -9.74
CA GLU A 396 -33.31 -10.02 -11.20
C GLU A 396 -32.74 -11.28 -11.85
N LEU A 397 -31.69 -11.86 -11.25
CA LEU A 397 -30.97 -13.00 -11.81
C LEU A 397 -31.49 -14.35 -11.31
N GLY A 398 -32.41 -14.36 -10.34
CA GLY A 398 -32.95 -15.56 -9.72
C GLY A 398 -31.91 -16.31 -8.88
N ASP A 399 -31.02 -15.56 -8.23
CA ASP A 399 -29.97 -16.07 -7.36
C ASP A 399 -30.37 -15.92 -5.89
N GLU A 400 -30.04 -16.91 -5.05
CA GLU A 400 -30.35 -16.92 -3.61
C GLU A 400 -29.09 -17.04 -2.74
N GLU A 401 -27.90 -16.86 -3.31
CA GLU A 401 -26.64 -16.98 -2.57
C GLU A 401 -26.41 -15.79 -1.61
N GLY A 402 -25.46 -15.94 -0.69
CA GLY A 402 -25.08 -14.84 0.20
C GLY A 402 -24.33 -13.74 -0.55
N ILE A 403 -24.22 -12.56 0.07
CA ILE A 403 -23.41 -11.46 -0.48
C ILE A 403 -21.93 -11.85 -0.39
N PRO A 404 -21.21 -11.95 -1.53
CA PRO A 404 -19.83 -12.41 -1.52
C PRO A 404 -18.87 -11.34 -1.00
N ASP A 405 -17.74 -11.77 -0.44
CA ASP A 405 -16.70 -10.87 0.08
C ASP A 405 -16.17 -9.90 -0.98
N SER A 406 -16.14 -10.33 -2.26
CA SER A 406 -15.76 -9.47 -3.38
C SER A 406 -16.64 -8.22 -3.51
N TYR A 407 -17.93 -8.30 -3.16
CA TYR A 407 -18.83 -7.16 -3.14
C TYR A 407 -18.50 -6.17 -2.01
N GLN A 408 -18.11 -6.68 -0.84
CA GLN A 408 -17.66 -5.86 0.29
C GLN A 408 -16.33 -5.16 0.00
N VAL A 409 -15.41 -5.83 -0.69
CA VAL A 409 -14.17 -5.23 -1.19
C VAL A 409 -14.50 -4.06 -2.13
N PHE A 410 -15.42 -4.27 -3.09
CA PHE A 410 -15.84 -3.22 -4.02
C PHE A 410 -16.46 -1.99 -3.31
N ILE A 411 -17.26 -2.19 -2.26
CA ILE A 411 -17.82 -1.07 -1.47
C ILE A 411 -16.71 -0.20 -0.88
N ASN A 412 -15.64 -0.83 -0.36
CA ASN A 412 -14.50 -0.11 0.18
C ASN A 412 -13.71 0.63 -0.90
N GLU A 413 -13.48 0.01 -2.06
CA GLU A 413 -12.84 0.63 -3.21
C GLU A 413 -13.65 1.84 -3.73
N TYR A 414 -14.98 1.71 -3.77
CA TYR A 414 -15.87 2.81 -4.14
C TYR A 414 -15.71 4.00 -3.19
N LEU A 415 -15.66 3.75 -1.88
CA LEU A 415 -15.47 4.77 -0.85
C LEU A 415 -14.09 5.45 -0.96
N ASP A 416 -13.03 4.69 -1.26
CA ASP A 416 -11.71 5.26 -1.52
C ASP A 416 -11.71 6.14 -2.77
N ALA A 417 -12.33 5.68 -3.85
CA ALA A 417 -12.46 6.45 -5.08
C ALA A 417 -13.30 7.73 -4.87
N PHE A 418 -14.40 7.66 -4.12
CA PHE A 418 -15.19 8.83 -3.72
C PHE A 418 -14.33 9.83 -2.95
N THR A 419 -13.60 9.35 -1.93
CA THR A 419 -12.77 10.19 -1.05
C THR A 419 -11.72 10.94 -1.85
N LEU A 420 -11.01 10.25 -2.75
CA LEU A 420 -9.99 10.86 -3.60
C LEU A 420 -10.58 11.90 -4.56
N ARG A 421 -11.72 11.60 -5.20
CA ARG A 421 -12.41 12.55 -6.10
C ARG A 421 -12.86 13.80 -5.34
N HIS A 422 -13.46 13.63 -4.16
CA HIS A 422 -13.94 14.72 -3.32
C HIS A 422 -12.80 15.65 -2.89
N LEU A 423 -11.74 15.08 -2.31
CA LEU A 423 -10.58 15.84 -1.85
C LEU A 423 -9.89 16.56 -3.01
N SER A 424 -9.67 15.87 -4.13
CA SER A 424 -9.01 16.47 -5.30
C SER A 424 -9.79 17.65 -5.87
N ARG A 425 -11.13 17.54 -5.96
CA ARG A 425 -11.99 18.65 -6.41
C ARG A 425 -11.90 19.85 -5.47
N ASN A 426 -12.02 19.62 -4.16
CA ASN A 426 -11.96 20.69 -3.17
C ASN A 426 -10.58 21.37 -3.14
N LYS A 427 -9.51 20.57 -3.14
CA LYS A 427 -8.14 21.06 -3.18
C LYS A 427 -7.85 21.88 -4.44
N ASN A 428 -8.30 21.42 -5.61
CA ASN A 428 -8.10 22.15 -6.86
C ASN A 428 -8.87 23.48 -6.87
N GLN A 429 -10.07 23.52 -6.28
CA GLN A 429 -10.86 24.76 -6.18
C GLN A 429 -10.21 25.79 -5.24
N VAL A 430 -9.71 25.34 -4.08
CA VAL A 430 -8.94 26.21 -3.17
C VAL A 430 -7.67 26.70 -3.85
N ARG A 431 -6.94 25.79 -4.47
CA ARG A 431 -5.71 26.12 -5.19
C ARG A 431 -5.94 27.14 -6.31
N SER A 432 -7.03 27.02 -7.07
CA SER A 432 -7.31 27.97 -8.15
C SER A 432 -7.57 29.38 -7.64
N ILE A 433 -8.10 29.55 -6.44
CA ILE A 433 -8.31 30.87 -5.83
C ILE A 433 -7.00 31.44 -5.29
N ILE A 434 -6.19 30.62 -4.62
CA ILE A 434 -4.89 31.04 -4.09
C ILE A 434 -3.91 31.39 -5.22
N ASP A 435 -3.92 30.64 -6.31
CA ASP A 435 -3.01 30.85 -7.44
C ASP A 435 -3.51 31.98 -8.40
N ASP A 436 -4.64 32.63 -8.14
CA ASP A 436 -5.21 33.71 -8.97
C ASP A 436 -4.84 35.11 -8.43
N PRO A 437 -4.01 35.88 -9.15
CA PRO A 437 -3.54 37.20 -8.70
C PRO A 437 -4.58 38.32 -8.87
N GLU A 438 -5.71 38.07 -9.56
CA GLU A 438 -6.71 39.10 -9.87
C GLU A 438 -7.80 39.22 -8.78
N VAL A 439 -7.85 38.27 -7.85
CA VAL A 439 -8.88 38.20 -6.80
C VAL A 439 -8.30 38.48 -5.41
N ASP A 440 -9.11 39.07 -4.53
CA ASP A 440 -8.79 39.08 -3.11
C ASP A 440 -8.95 37.66 -2.55
N THR A 441 -7.83 37.05 -2.15
CA THR A 441 -7.81 35.64 -1.73
C THR A 441 -8.70 35.39 -0.51
N ARG A 442 -8.77 36.32 0.44
CA ARG A 442 -9.56 36.16 1.67
C ARG A 442 -11.05 36.16 1.34
N ASP A 443 -11.50 37.19 0.64
CA ASP A 443 -12.91 37.35 0.27
C ASP A 443 -13.38 36.22 -0.65
N ALA A 444 -12.55 35.85 -1.65
CA ALA A 444 -12.87 34.79 -2.59
C ALA A 444 -12.95 33.41 -1.90
N LEU A 445 -12.06 33.12 -0.94
CA LEU A 445 -12.14 31.88 -0.17
C LEU A 445 -13.36 31.86 0.75
N GLU A 446 -13.70 32.95 1.44
CA GLU A 446 -14.91 33.00 2.29
C GLU A 446 -16.20 32.84 1.47
N GLU A 447 -16.31 33.50 0.31
CA GLU A 447 -17.44 33.31 -0.61
C GLU A 447 -17.53 31.87 -1.09
N MET A 448 -16.40 31.28 -1.48
CA MET A 448 -16.31 29.88 -1.88
C MET A 448 -16.77 28.95 -0.75
N LEU A 449 -16.35 29.19 0.51
CA LEU A 449 -16.74 28.37 1.65
C LEU A 449 -18.23 28.48 1.98
N ALA A 450 -18.81 29.68 1.84
CA ALA A 450 -20.24 29.87 1.97
C ALA A 450 -21.02 29.08 0.89
N GLU A 451 -20.55 29.12 -0.37
CA GLU A 451 -21.14 28.34 -1.45
C GLU A 451 -20.99 26.82 -1.20
N TRP A 452 -19.86 26.39 -0.63
CA TRP A 452 -19.65 25.00 -0.26
C TRP A 452 -20.73 24.54 0.71
N GLU A 453 -20.91 25.26 1.82
CA GLU A 453 -21.87 24.89 2.87
C GLU A 453 -23.32 24.91 2.37
N GLU A 454 -23.66 25.84 1.49
CA GLU A 454 -25.01 25.97 0.95
C GLU A 454 -25.33 24.90 -0.13
N LYS A 455 -24.45 24.73 -1.12
CA LYS A 455 -24.78 24.01 -2.37
C LYS A 455 -24.10 22.66 -2.54
N LYS A 456 -22.88 22.46 -2.01
CA LYS A 456 -22.16 21.19 -2.23
C LYS A 456 -22.85 19.96 -1.65
N PRO A 457 -23.46 19.98 -0.44
CA PRO A 457 -24.13 18.80 0.10
C PRO A 457 -25.24 18.28 -0.82
N GLU A 458 -26.03 19.18 -1.40
CA GLU A 458 -27.08 18.81 -2.36
C GLU A 458 -26.49 18.30 -3.68
N ARG A 459 -25.42 18.93 -4.18
CA ARG A 459 -24.74 18.47 -5.40
C ARG A 459 -24.13 17.08 -5.23
N ILE A 460 -23.44 16.84 -4.11
CA ILE A 460 -22.87 15.53 -3.76
C ILE A 460 -23.97 14.49 -3.66
N GLU A 461 -25.07 14.82 -2.98
CA GLU A 461 -26.24 13.94 -2.89
C GLU A 461 -26.78 13.55 -4.27
N LYS A 462 -27.02 14.52 -5.16
CA LYS A 462 -27.52 14.25 -6.51
C LYS A 462 -26.55 13.38 -7.33
N GLU A 463 -25.26 13.68 -7.31
CA GLU A 463 -24.25 12.96 -8.09
C GLU A 463 -24.03 11.53 -7.56
N GLU A 464 -23.85 11.39 -6.24
CA GLU A 464 -23.47 10.12 -5.63
C GLU A 464 -24.66 9.18 -5.49
N THR A 465 -25.90 9.67 -5.39
CA THR A 465 -27.08 8.80 -5.40
C THR A 465 -27.17 8.00 -6.70
N THR A 466 -26.98 8.64 -7.85
CA THR A 466 -26.96 7.93 -9.15
C THR A 466 -25.71 7.08 -9.29
N ARG A 467 -24.53 7.63 -8.98
CA ARG A 467 -23.26 6.93 -9.18
C ARG A 467 -23.15 5.68 -8.33
N ALA A 468 -23.49 5.76 -7.04
CA ALA A 468 -23.45 4.64 -6.11
C ALA A 468 -24.46 3.57 -6.53
N ARG A 469 -25.70 3.96 -6.88
CA ARG A 469 -26.74 3.05 -7.37
C ARG A 469 -26.22 2.20 -8.54
N SER A 470 -25.70 2.85 -9.57
CA SER A 470 -25.23 2.17 -10.78
C SER A 470 -23.93 1.39 -10.56
N ALA A 471 -23.01 1.91 -9.75
CA ALA A 471 -21.76 1.21 -9.41
C ALA A 471 -22.03 -0.10 -8.65
N PHE A 472 -22.87 -0.04 -7.61
CA PHE A 472 -23.23 -1.18 -6.79
C PHE A 472 -24.10 -2.20 -7.51
N THR A 473 -24.93 -1.74 -8.45
CA THR A 473 -25.65 -2.63 -9.37
C THR A 473 -24.69 -3.36 -10.29
N LYS A 474 -23.77 -2.65 -10.94
CA LYS A 474 -22.74 -3.24 -11.80
C LYS A 474 -21.87 -4.25 -11.04
N ALA A 475 -21.44 -3.90 -9.82
CA ALA A 475 -20.64 -4.80 -8.99
C ALA A 475 -21.42 -6.05 -8.56
N ALA A 476 -22.72 -5.92 -8.28
CA ALA A 476 -23.58 -7.07 -8.00
C ALA A 476 -23.69 -7.97 -9.23
N TYR A 477 -23.86 -7.41 -10.42
CA TYR A 477 -23.87 -8.16 -11.67
C TYR A 477 -22.54 -8.89 -11.96
N VAL A 478 -21.39 -8.26 -11.70
CA VAL A 478 -20.09 -8.92 -11.78
C VAL A 478 -20.03 -10.12 -10.85
N ALA A 479 -20.44 -9.92 -9.58
CA ALA A 479 -20.45 -10.98 -8.58
C ALA A 479 -21.39 -12.14 -8.94
N LEU A 480 -22.49 -11.86 -9.64
CA LEU A 480 -23.50 -12.82 -10.09
C LEU A 480 -23.23 -13.38 -11.49
N GLY A 481 -22.05 -13.13 -12.08
CA GLY A 481 -21.61 -13.75 -13.32
C GLY A 481 -22.22 -13.19 -14.61
N VAL A 482 -22.75 -11.97 -14.59
CA VAL A 482 -23.27 -11.29 -15.79
C VAL A 482 -22.12 -10.90 -16.71
N SER A 483 -22.21 -11.28 -18.00
CA SER A 483 -21.17 -10.97 -19.00
C SER A 483 -21.35 -9.62 -19.67
N LYS A 484 -22.58 -9.11 -19.82
CA LYS A 484 -22.85 -7.88 -20.56
C LYS A 484 -23.82 -6.95 -19.84
N LEU A 485 -23.63 -5.65 -20.06
CA LEU A 485 -24.49 -4.59 -19.57
C LEU A 485 -25.14 -3.83 -20.71
N ARG A 486 -26.40 -3.46 -20.50
CA ARG A 486 -27.11 -2.50 -21.35
C ARG A 486 -27.36 -1.20 -20.59
N TRP A 487 -27.07 -0.07 -21.22
CA TRP A 487 -27.43 1.26 -20.71
C TRP A 487 -28.92 1.51 -20.93
N VAL A 488 -29.62 2.01 -19.91
CA VAL A 488 -31.05 2.29 -19.99
C VAL A 488 -31.38 3.66 -19.41
N THR A 489 -32.12 4.43 -20.17
CA THR A 489 -32.66 5.73 -19.77
C THR A 489 -33.95 5.59 -18.97
N ASN A 490 -34.41 6.68 -18.37
CA ASN A 490 -35.74 6.71 -17.75
C ASN A 490 -36.48 7.97 -18.19
N GLY A 491 -37.68 7.78 -18.75
CA GLY A 491 -38.63 8.85 -19.04
C GLY A 491 -38.04 9.98 -19.89
N LYS A 492 -38.31 11.24 -19.50
CA LYS A 492 -37.79 12.44 -20.18
C LYS A 492 -36.29 12.61 -19.90
N SER A 493 -35.49 11.92 -20.68
CA SER A 493 -34.04 11.96 -20.64
C SER A 493 -33.49 13.04 -21.59
N CYS A 494 -32.34 13.62 -21.23
CA CYS A 494 -31.69 14.66 -22.04
C CYS A 494 -31.14 14.06 -23.36
N PRO A 495 -30.79 14.90 -24.36
CA PRO A 495 -30.25 14.43 -25.64
C PRO A 495 -29.07 13.46 -25.52
N TYR A 496 -28.17 13.67 -24.56
CA TYR A 496 -27.04 12.79 -24.28
C TYR A 496 -27.48 11.40 -23.81
N CYS A 497 -28.38 11.35 -22.84
CA CYS A 497 -28.91 10.10 -22.30
C CYS A 497 -29.68 9.32 -23.37
N ASN A 498 -30.51 9.98 -24.17
CA ASN A 498 -31.27 9.33 -25.24
C ASN A 498 -30.37 8.71 -26.30
N ALA A 499 -29.25 9.37 -26.63
CA ALA A 499 -28.33 8.90 -27.65
C ALA A 499 -27.50 7.66 -27.24
N ILE A 500 -27.34 7.40 -25.93
CA ILE A 500 -26.68 6.19 -25.41
C ILE A 500 -27.68 5.09 -25.00
N ASP A 501 -28.98 5.37 -25.03
CA ASP A 501 -30.00 4.42 -24.62
C ASP A 501 -29.90 3.11 -25.42
N GLY A 502 -29.91 1.98 -24.71
CA GLY A 502 -29.80 0.66 -25.32
C GLY A 502 -28.38 0.23 -25.71
N ALA A 503 -27.34 1.07 -25.52
CA ALA A 503 -25.96 0.67 -25.78
C ALA A 503 -25.57 -0.55 -24.93
N VAL A 504 -24.86 -1.52 -25.53
CA VAL A 504 -24.43 -2.76 -24.86
C VAL A 504 -22.92 -2.88 -24.88
N ILE A 505 -22.34 -3.24 -23.73
CA ILE A 505 -20.91 -3.51 -23.57
C ILE A 505 -20.68 -4.80 -22.78
N GLU A 506 -19.48 -5.38 -22.91
CA GLU A 506 -19.00 -6.39 -21.96
C GLU A 506 -18.86 -5.78 -20.56
N ILE A 507 -19.14 -6.56 -19.51
CA ILE A 507 -19.25 -6.10 -18.11
C ILE A 507 -17.98 -5.38 -17.61
N HIS A 508 -16.80 -5.81 -18.07
CA HIS A 508 -15.51 -5.23 -17.70
C HIS A 508 -15.04 -4.08 -18.62
N SER A 509 -15.83 -3.73 -19.65
CA SER A 509 -15.56 -2.64 -20.58
C SER A 509 -16.15 -1.31 -20.10
N ASN A 510 -15.89 -0.24 -20.87
CA ASN A 510 -16.44 1.10 -20.65
C ASN A 510 -17.37 1.51 -21.80
N PHE A 511 -18.39 2.29 -21.48
CA PHE A 511 -19.23 2.97 -22.49
C PHE A 511 -18.49 4.13 -23.15
N PHE A 512 -17.69 4.85 -22.36
CA PHE A 512 -16.81 5.91 -22.83
C PHE A 512 -15.46 5.79 -22.14
N ASN A 513 -14.37 6.00 -22.88
CA ASN A 513 -13.03 6.08 -22.35
C ASN A 513 -12.63 7.53 -22.06
N LYS A 514 -11.61 7.70 -21.23
CA LYS A 514 -11.01 9.01 -20.97
C LYS A 514 -10.51 9.63 -22.28
N GLY A 515 -10.92 10.86 -22.54
CA GLY A 515 -10.59 11.62 -23.75
C GLY A 515 -11.63 11.48 -24.86
N ASP A 516 -12.59 10.56 -24.74
CA ASP A 516 -13.66 10.43 -25.71
C ASP A 516 -14.51 11.70 -25.74
N GLU A 517 -14.99 11.99 -26.94
CA GLU A 517 -15.78 13.15 -27.26
C GLU A 517 -17.17 12.71 -27.72
N PHE A 518 -18.22 13.24 -27.09
CA PHE A 518 -19.60 12.83 -27.36
C PHE A 518 -20.51 14.03 -27.53
N GLN A 519 -21.10 14.15 -28.72
CA GLN A 519 -22.05 15.21 -29.07
C GLN A 519 -23.15 14.65 -29.98
N PRO A 520 -24.31 14.27 -29.42
CA PRO A 520 -25.50 13.97 -30.19
C PRO A 520 -26.00 15.18 -31.01
N GLU A 521 -26.74 14.94 -32.09
CA GLU A 521 -27.24 16.01 -32.98
C GLU A 521 -28.12 17.04 -32.24
N GLU A 522 -28.90 16.60 -31.25
CA GLU A 522 -29.79 17.45 -30.45
C GLU A 522 -29.08 18.10 -29.23
N ALA A 523 -27.77 17.87 -29.06
CA ALA A 523 -27.00 18.39 -27.94
C ALA A 523 -26.38 19.76 -28.24
N GLY A 524 -26.62 20.73 -27.35
CA GLY A 524 -26.10 22.11 -27.49
C GLY A 524 -24.60 22.27 -27.24
N SER A 525 -23.91 21.25 -26.73
CA SER A 525 -22.47 21.28 -26.48
C SER A 525 -21.84 19.89 -26.59
N LYS A 526 -20.51 19.85 -26.56
CA LYS A 526 -19.72 18.62 -26.64
C LYS A 526 -19.32 18.16 -25.25
N LEU A 527 -19.57 16.89 -24.92
CA LEU A 527 -19.04 16.28 -23.70
C LEU A 527 -17.65 15.70 -23.98
N VAL A 528 -16.70 16.00 -23.09
CA VAL A 528 -15.35 15.42 -23.10
C VAL A 528 -15.14 14.69 -21.79
N PHE A 529 -14.93 13.37 -21.86
CA PHE A 529 -14.87 12.53 -20.67
C PHE A 529 -13.48 12.59 -20.03
N GLN A 530 -13.43 13.02 -18.76
CA GLN A 530 -12.18 13.13 -18.00
C GLN A 530 -11.73 11.79 -17.36
N SER A 531 -12.57 10.77 -17.44
CA SER A 531 -12.35 9.43 -16.89
C SER A 531 -13.13 8.38 -17.67
N ASN A 532 -12.74 7.12 -17.56
CA ASN A 532 -13.51 6.00 -18.10
C ASN A 532 -14.89 5.90 -17.42
N ILE A 533 -15.94 5.71 -18.22
CA ILE A 533 -17.34 5.62 -17.79
C ILE A 533 -17.83 4.19 -18.05
N GLY A 534 -17.80 3.35 -17.01
CA GLY A 534 -18.28 1.97 -17.07
C GLY A 534 -19.73 1.78 -16.63
N HIS A 535 -20.37 2.83 -16.09
CA HIS A 535 -21.75 2.86 -15.62
C HIS A 535 -22.21 4.33 -15.47
N PRO A 536 -23.52 4.61 -15.36
CA PRO A 536 -24.04 5.95 -15.07
C PRO A 536 -23.53 6.52 -13.73
N PRO A 537 -23.46 7.85 -13.56
CA PRO A 537 -23.80 8.89 -14.54
C PRO A 537 -22.66 9.16 -15.53
N ALA A 538 -23.01 9.41 -16.80
CA ALA A 538 -22.05 9.89 -17.81
C ALA A 538 -21.67 11.36 -17.61
N HIS A 539 -22.64 12.19 -17.19
CA HIS A 539 -22.47 13.62 -16.97
C HIS A 539 -23.30 14.08 -15.75
N PRO A 540 -23.07 15.28 -15.18
CA PRO A 540 -23.88 15.81 -14.10
C PRO A 540 -25.37 15.87 -14.46
N GLY A 541 -26.24 15.42 -13.55
CA GLY A 541 -27.69 15.37 -13.78
C GLY A 541 -28.19 14.17 -14.58
N CYS A 542 -27.30 13.28 -15.05
CA CYS A 542 -27.69 11.98 -15.59
C CYS A 542 -28.31 11.12 -14.49
N ASP A 543 -29.45 10.51 -14.79
CA ASP A 543 -30.16 9.58 -13.89
C ASP A 543 -30.37 8.20 -14.57
N CYS A 544 -29.57 7.87 -15.58
CA CYS A 544 -29.67 6.57 -16.25
C CYS A 544 -29.31 5.40 -15.32
N ASP A 545 -29.61 4.19 -15.78
CA ASP A 545 -29.29 2.94 -15.08
C ASP A 545 -28.66 1.92 -16.03
N VAL A 546 -28.26 0.77 -15.48
CA VAL A 546 -27.78 -0.38 -16.24
C VAL A 546 -28.59 -1.63 -15.90
N ILE A 547 -28.81 -2.47 -16.91
CA ILE A 547 -29.45 -3.78 -16.75
C ILE A 547 -28.56 -4.88 -17.30
N ALA A 548 -28.73 -6.10 -16.80
CA ALA A 548 -28.08 -7.28 -17.35
C ALA A 548 -28.64 -7.62 -18.74
N THR A 549 -27.79 -8.07 -19.66
CA THR A 549 -28.19 -8.54 -20.99
C THR A 549 -27.39 -9.78 -21.41
N SER A 550 -27.95 -10.57 -22.32
CA SER A 550 -27.34 -11.78 -22.88
C SER A 550 -26.20 -11.51 -23.87
#